data_AF-A0A7C8AGH1-F1
#
_entry.id   AF-A0A7C8AGH1-F1
#
_cell.length_a   1.000
_cell.length_b   1.000
_cell.length_c   1.000
_cell.angle_alpha   90.00
_cell.angle_beta   90.00
_cell.angle_gamma   90.00
#
_symmetry.space_group_name_H-M   'P 1'
#
loop_
_entity.id
_entity.type
_entity.pdbx_description
1 polymer ?
#
loop_
_entity_poly.entity_id
_entity_poly.type
_entity_poly.pdbx_seq_one_letter_code
_entity_poly.pdbx_strand_id
1 'polypeptide(L)'
;MNENEKTKDMVDTTDCLEAVNAFKATKNFLFFVILLCLLLLQAAFWLRQLGYIDNTGCYEMTDKGLVFGVPCSGRADANPDAGGVVEASTAGQAGTIAEQAQLATADIGEETAQPDESAGTAAPAPAQTDGNQTKPGTQFAFNCSHIATLIWACNFILIIAATLYCFILLVSIKISLVGRLGGMNHICRAFILSLFGLVLLFPWQRLFAGVVAGTVYTPAELLCTAAPTAEDTVVSQVLWYLRFLVLWLITLLLFVFAQVRSARWAGATLRRLGLIH
;
A
#
# COMPACT_ATOMS: atom_id res chain seq x y z
N MET A 1 -45.84 36.99 7.44
CA MET A 1 -45.14 35.99 6.61
C MET A 1 -45.93 35.87 5.33
N ASN A 2 -45.34 36.23 4.20
CA ASN A 2 -46.06 36.36 2.94
C ASN A 2 -46.32 34.96 2.35
N GLU A 3 -47.52 34.64 1.86
CA GLU A 3 -47.82 33.32 1.28
C GLU A 3 -46.83 32.93 0.16
N ASN A 4 -46.36 33.92 -0.62
CA ASN A 4 -45.33 33.72 -1.64
C ASN A 4 -43.96 33.26 -1.09
N GLU A 5 -43.58 33.68 0.13
CA GLU A 5 -42.33 33.21 0.77
C GLU A 5 -42.45 31.74 1.17
N LYS A 6 -43.62 31.35 1.67
CA LYS A 6 -43.90 29.97 2.11
C LYS A 6 -43.91 28.99 0.92
N THR A 7 -44.47 29.39 -0.22
CA THR A 7 -44.44 28.58 -1.44
C THR A 7 -43.02 28.42 -1.97
N LYS A 8 -42.22 29.48 -1.94
CA LYS A 8 -40.81 29.43 -2.37
C LYS A 8 -39.97 28.48 -1.49
N ASP A 9 -40.12 28.56 -0.17
CA ASP A 9 -39.44 27.66 0.77
C ASP A 9 -39.80 26.18 0.53
N MET A 10 -41.05 25.90 0.15
CA MET A 10 -41.51 24.54 -0.15
C MET A 10 -40.89 23.97 -1.44
N VAL A 11 -40.76 24.79 -2.47
CA VAL A 11 -40.09 24.40 -3.73
C VAL A 11 -38.60 24.16 -3.49
N ASP A 12 -37.91 25.10 -2.83
CA ASP A 12 -36.48 24.99 -2.53
C ASP A 12 -36.15 23.74 -1.68
N THR A 13 -37.06 23.37 -0.76
CA THR A 13 -36.91 22.15 0.06
C THR A 13 -37.07 20.87 -0.77
N THR A 14 -37.96 20.88 -1.76
CA THR A 14 -38.21 19.72 -2.64
C THR A 14 -37.02 19.45 -3.55
N ASP A 15 -36.45 20.51 -4.15
CA ASP A 15 -35.26 20.38 -5.00
C ASP A 15 -34.04 19.91 -4.19
N CYS A 16 -33.88 20.44 -2.96
CA CYS A 16 -32.84 19.98 -2.05
C CYS A 16 -32.99 18.49 -1.70
N LEU A 17 -34.22 17.98 -1.57
CA LEU A 17 -34.49 16.59 -1.27
C LEU A 17 -34.13 15.65 -2.41
N GLU A 18 -34.52 16.02 -3.63
CA GLU A 18 -34.18 15.26 -4.83
C GLU A 18 -32.65 15.19 -5.01
N ALA A 19 -31.97 16.31 -4.80
CA ALA A 19 -30.52 16.37 -4.81
C ALA A 19 -29.91 15.44 -3.74
N VAL A 20 -30.39 15.49 -2.48
CA VAL A 20 -29.91 14.61 -1.40
C VAL A 20 -30.08 13.13 -1.76
N ASN A 21 -31.19 12.75 -2.40
CA ASN A 21 -31.43 11.37 -2.81
C ASN A 21 -30.46 10.94 -3.93
N ALA A 22 -30.22 11.80 -4.92
CA ALA A 22 -29.23 11.55 -5.96
C ALA A 22 -27.83 11.34 -5.37
N PHE A 23 -27.38 12.24 -4.48
CA PHE A 23 -26.08 12.10 -3.83
C PHE A 23 -25.98 10.86 -2.93
N LYS A 24 -27.11 10.39 -2.37
CA LYS A 24 -27.14 9.16 -1.55
C LYS A 24 -26.83 7.91 -2.37
N ALA A 25 -27.40 7.80 -3.58
CA ALA A 25 -27.09 6.68 -4.46
C ALA A 25 -25.63 6.72 -4.90
N THR A 26 -25.16 7.88 -5.37
CA THR A 26 -23.79 8.03 -5.90
C THR A 26 -22.72 7.80 -4.83
N LYS A 27 -22.90 8.33 -3.60
CA LYS A 27 -21.91 8.10 -2.51
C LYS A 27 -21.82 6.64 -2.10
N ASN A 28 -22.95 5.91 -2.09
CA ASN A 28 -22.97 4.49 -1.76
C ASN A 28 -22.26 3.66 -2.83
N PHE A 29 -22.47 4.00 -4.10
CA PHE A 29 -21.76 3.37 -5.21
C PHE A 29 -20.25 3.61 -5.12
N LEU A 30 -19.81 4.85 -4.93
CA LEU A 30 -18.38 5.16 -4.78
C LEU A 30 -17.76 4.45 -3.57
N PHE A 31 -18.46 4.42 -2.44
CA PHE A 31 -18.01 3.68 -1.27
C PHE A 31 -17.84 2.18 -1.56
N PHE A 32 -18.78 1.58 -2.29
CA PHE A 32 -18.68 0.17 -2.71
C PHE A 32 -17.47 -0.06 -3.62
N VAL A 33 -17.21 0.83 -4.57
CA VAL A 33 -16.02 0.75 -5.45
C VAL A 33 -14.73 0.84 -4.62
N ILE A 34 -14.65 1.77 -3.66
CA ILE A 34 -13.50 1.91 -2.74
C ILE A 34 -13.31 0.62 -1.94
N LEU A 35 -14.39 0.09 -1.35
CA LEU A 35 -14.36 -1.14 -0.56
C LEU A 35 -13.90 -2.32 -1.40
N LEU A 36 -14.42 -2.48 -2.62
CA LEU A 36 -14.02 -3.55 -3.54
C LEU A 36 -12.53 -3.45 -3.88
N CYS A 37 -12.03 -2.27 -4.23
CA CYS A 37 -10.61 -2.08 -4.54
C CYS A 37 -9.72 -2.39 -3.34
N LEU A 38 -10.08 -1.94 -2.13
CA LEU A 38 -9.34 -2.25 -0.91
C LEU A 38 -9.31 -3.76 -0.62
N LEU A 39 -10.42 -4.46 -0.85
CA LEU A 39 -10.50 -5.91 -0.67
C LEU A 39 -9.67 -6.66 -1.74
N LEU A 40 -9.70 -6.22 -3.00
CA LEU A 40 -8.91 -6.83 -4.07
C LEU A 40 -7.40 -6.67 -3.83
N LEU A 41 -6.98 -5.50 -3.36
CA LEU A 41 -5.59 -5.27 -2.94
C LEU A 41 -5.22 -6.22 -1.78
N GLN A 42 -6.03 -6.25 -0.71
CA GLN A 42 -5.76 -7.15 0.41
C GLN A 42 -5.75 -8.63 0.00
N ALA A 43 -6.62 -9.04 -0.92
CA ALA A 43 -6.61 -10.37 -1.50
C ALA A 43 -5.30 -10.64 -2.25
N ALA A 44 -4.86 -9.73 -3.12
CA ALA A 44 -3.58 -9.86 -3.83
C ALA A 44 -2.38 -10.03 -2.88
N PHE A 45 -2.39 -9.31 -1.75
CA PHE A 45 -1.40 -9.48 -0.69
C PHE A 45 -1.41 -10.91 -0.11
N TRP A 46 -2.59 -11.44 0.23
CA TRP A 46 -2.71 -12.80 0.77
C TRP A 46 -2.40 -13.88 -0.29
N LEU A 47 -2.81 -13.69 -1.55
CA LEU A 47 -2.46 -14.59 -2.64
C LEU A 47 -0.95 -14.75 -2.77
N ARG A 48 -0.20 -13.65 -2.63
CA ARG A 48 1.26 -13.70 -2.58
C ARG A 48 1.76 -14.46 -1.36
N GLN A 49 1.27 -14.13 -0.18
CA GLN A 49 1.74 -14.72 1.07
C GLN A 49 1.50 -16.24 1.14
N LEU A 50 0.43 -16.72 0.49
CA LEU A 50 0.09 -18.14 0.40
C LEU A 50 0.82 -18.89 -0.72
N GLY A 51 1.62 -18.19 -1.54
CA GLY A 51 2.38 -18.80 -2.64
C GLY A 51 1.54 -19.15 -3.88
N TYR A 52 0.38 -18.53 -4.06
CA TYR A 52 -0.48 -18.77 -5.25
C TYR A 52 -0.06 -17.97 -6.49
N ILE A 53 0.98 -17.14 -6.38
CA ILE A 53 1.52 -16.33 -7.49
C ILE A 53 2.77 -17.00 -8.00
N ASP A 54 2.79 -17.30 -9.30
CA ASP A 54 4.00 -17.76 -9.96
C ASP A 54 4.93 -16.57 -10.21
N ASN A 55 6.05 -16.57 -9.48
CA ASN A 55 7.04 -15.50 -9.54
C ASN A 55 8.01 -15.66 -10.72
N THR A 56 7.98 -16.79 -11.46
CA THR A 56 8.92 -17.04 -12.56
C THR A 56 8.76 -16.09 -13.74
N GLY A 57 7.60 -15.45 -13.89
CA GLY A 57 7.39 -14.42 -14.93
C GLY A 57 7.64 -12.98 -14.47
N CYS A 58 7.90 -12.74 -13.18
CA CYS A 58 7.94 -11.36 -12.65
C CYS A 58 9.22 -10.60 -13.02
N TYR A 59 10.35 -11.30 -13.19
CA TYR A 59 11.65 -10.69 -13.46
C TYR A 59 11.86 -10.39 -14.96
N GLU A 60 11.30 -11.21 -15.86
CA GLU A 60 11.43 -11.03 -17.31
C GLU A 60 10.63 -9.83 -17.86
N MET A 61 9.61 -9.35 -17.14
CA MET A 61 8.80 -8.19 -17.57
C MET A 61 9.57 -6.86 -17.54
N THR A 62 10.73 -6.83 -16.89
CA THR A 62 11.58 -5.64 -16.83
C THR A 62 12.22 -5.31 -18.19
N ASP A 63 12.42 -6.31 -19.05
CA ASP A 63 13.30 -6.19 -20.22
C ASP A 63 12.57 -5.81 -21.53
N LYS A 64 11.24 -5.98 -21.58
CA LYS A 64 10.46 -5.78 -22.84
C LYS A 64 9.71 -4.46 -22.96
N GLY A 65 9.83 -3.54 -21.99
CA GLY A 65 9.32 -2.15 -22.09
C GLY A 65 7.81 -2.00 -22.36
N LEU A 66 7.04 -3.08 -22.28
CA LEU A 66 5.61 -3.14 -22.61
C LEU A 66 4.86 -3.56 -21.35
N VAL A 67 4.06 -2.62 -20.84
CA VAL A 67 3.42 -2.58 -19.52
C VAL A 67 4.38 -2.11 -18.43
N PHE A 68 3.90 -1.22 -17.55
CA PHE A 68 4.61 -0.60 -16.41
C PHE A 68 5.42 -1.63 -15.61
N GLY A 69 6.62 -1.92 -16.10
CA GLY A 69 7.52 -2.92 -15.57
C GLY A 69 7.87 -2.55 -14.15
N VAL A 70 7.77 -3.53 -13.29
CA VAL A 70 8.23 -3.46 -11.92
C VAL A 70 9.74 -3.74 -11.98
N PRO A 71 10.63 -2.74 -11.83
CA PRO A 71 12.05 -3.06 -11.67
C PRO A 71 12.21 -3.67 -10.28
N CYS A 72 12.20 -5.00 -10.21
CA CYS A 72 12.83 -5.67 -9.08
C CYS A 72 14.32 -5.44 -9.26
N SER A 73 14.88 -4.45 -8.56
CA SER A 73 16.33 -4.29 -8.52
C SER A 73 16.89 -5.61 -7.99
N GLY A 74 17.59 -6.33 -8.86
CA GLY A 74 18.00 -7.70 -8.62
C GLY A 74 18.64 -7.82 -7.24
N ARG A 75 18.14 -8.77 -6.45
CA ARG A 75 19.02 -9.47 -5.51
C ARG A 75 20.03 -10.14 -6.44
N ALA A 76 21.19 -9.51 -6.59
CA ALA A 76 22.33 -10.18 -7.16
C ALA A 76 22.49 -11.45 -6.34
N ASP A 77 22.19 -12.59 -6.95
CA ASP A 77 22.77 -13.83 -6.50
C ASP A 77 24.26 -13.56 -6.44
N ALA A 78 24.78 -13.53 -5.21
CA ALA A 78 26.18 -13.29 -4.96
C ALA A 78 26.95 -14.45 -5.58
N ASN A 79 27.34 -14.29 -6.85
CA ASN A 79 28.43 -15.01 -7.45
C ASN A 79 29.70 -14.26 -7.03
N PRO A 80 30.52 -14.80 -6.11
CA PRO A 80 31.71 -14.12 -5.63
C PRO A 80 32.85 -14.41 -6.60
N ASP A 81 32.74 -13.99 -7.86
CA ASP A 81 33.84 -14.06 -8.81
C ASP A 81 33.57 -13.14 -10.01
N ALA A 82 33.79 -11.85 -9.81
CA ALA A 82 34.18 -10.91 -10.86
C ALA A 82 34.72 -9.65 -10.19
N GLY A 83 36.03 -9.61 -10.00
CA GLY A 83 36.75 -8.38 -9.67
C GLY A 83 36.53 -7.35 -10.78
N GLY A 84 35.86 -6.26 -10.44
CA GLY A 84 35.61 -5.12 -11.32
C GLY A 84 35.77 -3.84 -10.52
N VAL A 85 36.99 -3.32 -10.49
CA VAL A 85 37.33 -1.99 -9.99
C VAL A 85 36.59 -0.97 -10.85
N VAL A 86 35.71 -0.17 -10.24
CA VAL A 86 35.24 1.08 -10.84
C VAL A 86 35.25 2.16 -9.77
N GLU A 87 36.09 3.16 -10.04
CA GLU A 87 36.32 4.38 -9.27
C GLU A 87 35.02 5.13 -8.94
N ALA A 88 34.81 5.38 -7.64
CA ALA A 88 33.96 6.47 -7.20
C ALA A 88 34.76 7.78 -7.30
N SER A 89 34.58 8.50 -8.41
CA SER A 89 35.04 9.89 -8.55
C SER A 89 34.29 10.77 -7.55
N THR A 90 35.01 11.26 -6.55
CA THR A 90 34.59 12.33 -5.66
C THR A 90 35.42 13.56 -6.02
N ALA A 91 34.78 14.62 -6.54
CA ALA A 91 35.40 15.93 -6.69
C ALA A 91 34.46 16.98 -6.08
N GLY A 92 34.89 17.62 -4.99
CA GLY A 92 34.11 18.67 -4.33
C GLY A 92 34.56 19.08 -2.93
N GLN A 93 35.84 19.40 -2.75
CA GLN A 93 36.42 20.38 -1.81
C GLN A 93 35.77 20.65 -0.43
N ALA A 94 36.46 20.20 0.62
CA ALA A 94 37.00 21.00 1.73
C ALA A 94 38.01 20.10 2.46
N GLY A 95 39.28 20.41 2.66
CA GLY A 95 39.88 21.71 2.92
C GLY A 95 40.54 21.69 4.30
N THR A 96 41.72 21.04 4.37
CA THR A 96 42.82 21.25 5.33
C THR A 96 42.65 20.89 6.82
N ILE A 97 43.80 20.46 7.39
CA ILE A 97 44.20 20.34 8.80
C ILE A 97 43.93 18.98 9.47
N ALA A 98 44.86 18.04 9.30
CA ALA A 98 45.45 17.20 10.37
C ALA A 98 46.50 16.27 9.75
N GLU A 99 47.50 16.88 9.12
CA GLU A 99 48.81 16.26 8.98
C GLU A 99 49.48 16.27 10.37
N GLN A 100 50.24 15.22 10.66
CA GLN A 100 51.14 15.05 11.83
C GLN A 100 50.56 14.38 13.09
N ALA A 101 50.73 13.05 13.14
CA ALA A 101 51.35 12.36 14.29
C ALA A 101 51.81 10.93 13.92
N GLN A 102 53.13 10.80 13.67
CA GLN A 102 54.05 9.76 14.18
C GLN A 102 53.81 8.27 13.74
N LEU A 103 54.60 7.64 12.84
CA LEU A 103 56.02 7.18 12.95
C LEU A 103 56.34 6.57 14.32
N ALA A 104 56.89 5.37 14.54
CA ALA A 104 57.45 4.26 13.76
C ALA A 104 57.39 3.03 14.75
N THR A 105 57.59 1.75 14.43
CA THR A 105 58.86 1.09 14.02
C THR A 105 58.61 -0.44 14.00
N ALA A 106 59.22 -1.15 13.02
CA ALA A 106 59.82 -2.51 12.99
C ALA A 106 59.22 -3.66 13.86
N ASP A 107 59.14 -4.92 13.45
CA ASP A 107 60.18 -5.75 12.79
C ASP A 107 59.63 -7.16 12.43
N ILE A 108 60.17 -7.77 11.36
CA ILE A 108 60.49 -9.22 11.08
C ILE A 108 59.41 -10.32 11.37
N GLY A 109 59.11 -11.33 10.55
CA GLY A 109 59.68 -11.94 9.34
C GLY A 109 59.02 -13.33 9.05
N GLU A 110 59.32 -13.91 7.86
CA GLU A 110 59.22 -15.32 7.38
C GLU A 110 57.94 -16.16 7.64
N GLU A 111 57.16 -16.57 6.61
CA GLU A 111 57.35 -17.60 5.57
C GLU A 111 57.17 -19.08 6.03
N THR A 112 56.32 -19.79 5.28
CA THR A 112 56.30 -21.23 4.92
C THR A 112 55.36 -22.23 5.63
N ALA A 113 54.53 -22.86 4.77
CA ALA A 113 54.24 -24.30 4.63
C ALA A 113 53.29 -25.05 5.60
N GLN A 114 52.10 -25.39 5.08
CA GLN A 114 51.51 -26.76 5.08
C GLN A 114 52.38 -27.70 4.21
N PRO A 115 52.31 -29.06 4.25
CA PRO A 115 51.14 -29.96 4.41
C PRO A 115 51.43 -31.21 5.31
N ASP A 116 50.57 -32.19 5.63
CA ASP A 116 49.99 -33.28 4.81
C ASP A 116 49.20 -34.23 5.77
N GLU A 117 48.06 -34.80 5.36
CA GLU A 117 47.76 -36.25 5.12
C GLU A 117 47.82 -37.20 6.36
N SER A 118 47.00 -38.22 6.59
CA SER A 118 46.19 -39.11 5.75
C SER A 118 45.30 -40.07 6.61
N ALA A 119 44.38 -40.77 5.93
CA ALA A 119 43.64 -42.01 6.28
C ALA A 119 42.53 -41.94 7.38
N GLY A 120 41.29 -42.41 7.19
CA GLY A 120 40.67 -43.26 6.18
C GLY A 120 39.97 -44.45 6.87
N THR A 121 38.63 -44.55 6.86
CA THR A 121 37.87 -45.82 6.98
C THR A 121 36.42 -45.61 6.52
N ALA A 122 35.91 -46.59 5.78
CA ALA A 122 34.66 -46.62 5.03
C ALA A 122 33.38 -46.87 5.86
N ALA A 123 32.25 -46.65 5.19
CA ALA A 123 30.85 -46.62 5.61
C ALA A 123 30.29 -47.91 6.29
N PRO A 124 29.08 -47.84 6.88
CA PRO A 124 27.86 -48.00 6.08
C PRO A 124 26.78 -46.94 6.33
N ALA A 125 25.99 -46.67 5.29
CA ALA A 125 24.76 -45.88 5.31
C ALA A 125 23.76 -46.38 6.37
N PRO A 126 22.95 -45.46 6.94
CA PRO A 126 21.54 -45.50 6.56
C PRO A 126 20.88 -44.11 6.43
N ALA A 127 19.82 -44.11 5.62
CA ALA A 127 18.71 -43.17 5.62
C ALA A 127 19.02 -41.70 5.29
N GLN A 128 19.05 -41.44 3.98
CA GLN A 128 18.46 -40.23 3.42
C GLN A 128 17.10 -40.00 4.09
N THR A 129 17.03 -39.00 4.96
CA THR A 129 15.74 -38.44 5.36
C THR A 129 15.43 -37.40 4.29
N ASP A 130 14.73 -37.85 3.24
CA ASP A 130 14.03 -36.99 2.31
C ASP A 130 13.01 -36.17 3.10
N GLY A 131 13.49 -35.04 3.62
CA GLY A 131 12.73 -34.04 4.31
C GLY A 131 11.98 -33.14 3.33
N ASN A 132 10.98 -33.72 2.69
CA ASN A 132 9.70 -33.05 2.46
C ASN A 132 9.71 -31.80 1.56
N GLN A 133 9.82 -32.00 0.25
CA GLN A 133 9.16 -31.11 -0.73
C GLN A 133 8.33 -31.92 -1.72
N THR A 134 7.28 -32.55 -1.21
CA THR A 134 6.08 -32.77 -2.01
C THR A 134 4.88 -32.26 -1.23
N LYS A 135 4.50 -31.02 -1.53
CA LYS A 135 3.07 -30.75 -1.73
C LYS A 135 2.85 -30.33 -3.18
N PRO A 136 2.46 -31.28 -4.05
CA PRO A 136 1.81 -30.94 -5.30
C PRO A 136 0.37 -30.51 -4.96
N GLY A 137 -0.12 -29.46 -5.61
CA GLY A 137 -1.55 -29.19 -5.63
C GLY A 137 -1.95 -27.76 -5.31
N THR A 138 -1.76 -26.86 -6.28
CA THR A 138 -2.86 -26.01 -6.72
C THR A 138 -2.59 -25.57 -8.16
N GLN A 139 -3.44 -26.01 -9.09
CA GLN A 139 -3.41 -25.69 -10.52
C GLN A 139 -3.89 -24.26 -10.84
N PHE A 140 -3.94 -23.37 -9.84
CA PHE A 140 -4.35 -21.98 -9.99
C PHE A 140 -3.17 -21.06 -9.73
N ALA A 141 -2.15 -21.16 -10.58
CA ALA A 141 -1.09 -20.17 -10.62
C ALA A 141 -1.61 -18.93 -11.36
N PHE A 142 -1.72 -17.81 -10.66
CA PHE A 142 -2.02 -16.53 -11.31
C PHE A 142 -0.74 -15.96 -11.93
N ASN A 143 -0.81 -15.58 -13.20
CA ASN A 143 0.33 -14.92 -13.85
C ASN A 143 0.65 -13.61 -13.14
N CYS A 144 1.94 -13.38 -12.87
CA CYS A 144 2.45 -12.16 -12.25
C CYS A 144 1.97 -10.87 -12.97
N SER A 145 1.90 -10.90 -14.30
CA SER A 145 1.37 -9.83 -15.15
C SER A 145 -0.03 -9.38 -14.76
N HIS A 146 -0.94 -10.35 -14.54
CA HIS A 146 -2.33 -10.04 -14.24
C HIS A 146 -2.46 -9.42 -12.86
N ILE A 147 -1.69 -9.91 -11.88
CA ILE A 147 -1.70 -9.35 -10.52
C ILE A 147 -1.10 -7.94 -10.52
N ALA A 148 0.01 -7.71 -11.22
CA ALA A 148 0.61 -6.37 -11.34
C ALA A 148 -0.36 -5.37 -11.99
N THR A 149 -1.00 -5.77 -13.08
CA THR A 149 -2.01 -4.96 -13.77
C THR A 149 -3.22 -4.68 -12.88
N LEU A 150 -3.69 -5.69 -12.15
CA LEU A 150 -4.80 -5.56 -11.21
C LEU A 150 -4.48 -4.57 -10.09
N ILE A 151 -3.30 -4.67 -9.48
CA ILE A 151 -2.86 -3.74 -8.41
C ILE A 151 -2.81 -2.31 -8.96
N TRP A 152 -2.23 -2.11 -10.14
CA TRP A 152 -2.15 -0.79 -10.76
C TRP A 152 -3.55 -0.20 -11.04
N ALA A 153 -4.43 -0.99 -11.65
CA ALA A 153 -5.80 -0.57 -11.96
C ALA A 153 -6.60 -0.29 -10.68
N CYS A 154 -6.52 -1.17 -9.67
CA CYS A 154 -7.18 -0.97 -8.38
C CYS A 154 -6.69 0.30 -7.69
N ASN A 155 -5.37 0.55 -7.66
CA ASN A 155 -4.80 1.76 -7.06
C ASN A 155 -5.30 3.03 -7.76
N PHE A 156 -5.33 3.04 -9.10
CA PHE A 156 -5.81 4.18 -9.88
C PHE A 156 -7.30 4.45 -9.63
N ILE A 157 -8.13 3.42 -9.75
CA ILE A 157 -9.58 3.50 -9.53
C ILE A 157 -9.88 3.93 -8.08
N LEU A 158 -9.14 3.38 -7.11
CA LEU A 158 -9.31 3.68 -5.69
C LEU A 158 -9.04 5.15 -5.37
N ILE A 159 -7.95 5.74 -5.89
CA ILE A 159 -7.63 7.17 -5.67
C ILE A 159 -8.72 8.07 -6.28
N ILE A 160 -9.16 7.78 -7.51
CA ILE A 160 -10.21 8.55 -8.17
C ILE A 160 -11.53 8.44 -7.39
N ALA A 161 -11.94 7.22 -7.05
CA ALA A 161 -13.18 6.97 -6.33
C ALA A 161 -13.18 7.64 -4.94
N ALA A 162 -12.06 7.56 -4.20
CA ALA A 162 -11.91 8.20 -2.90
C ALA A 162 -11.97 9.74 -3.00
N THR A 163 -11.35 10.32 -4.03
CA THR A 163 -11.39 11.77 -4.27
C THR A 163 -12.82 12.23 -4.61
N LEU A 164 -13.49 11.53 -5.53
CA LEU A 164 -14.89 11.81 -5.87
C LEU A 164 -15.81 11.62 -4.66
N TYR A 165 -15.56 10.63 -3.81
CA TYR A 165 -16.33 10.41 -2.58
C TYR A 165 -16.21 11.60 -1.62
N CYS A 166 -14.99 12.11 -1.41
CA CYS A 166 -14.77 13.31 -0.59
C CYS A 166 -15.46 14.54 -1.19
N PHE A 167 -15.41 14.71 -2.51
CA PHE A 167 -16.07 15.79 -3.20
C PHE A 167 -17.60 15.73 -3.05
N ILE A 168 -18.20 14.54 -3.16
CA ILE A 168 -19.64 14.35 -2.92
C ILE A 168 -20.03 14.70 -1.48
N LEU A 169 -19.20 14.34 -0.48
CA LEU A 169 -19.45 14.73 0.90
C LEU A 169 -19.36 16.25 1.10
N LEU A 170 -18.43 16.94 0.42
CA LEU A 170 -18.37 18.42 0.42
C LEU A 170 -19.63 19.05 -0.16
N VAL A 171 -20.09 18.57 -1.31
CA VAL A 171 -21.34 19.05 -1.93
C VAL A 171 -22.54 18.76 -1.01
N SER A 172 -22.56 17.60 -0.35
CA SER A 172 -23.61 17.25 0.63
C SER A 172 -23.62 18.19 1.84
N ILE A 173 -22.45 18.65 2.30
CA ILE A 173 -22.34 19.68 3.34
C ILE A 173 -22.92 21.01 2.83
N LYS A 174 -22.57 21.41 1.61
CA LYS A 174 -23.07 22.66 1.00
C LYS A 174 -24.59 22.65 0.86
N ILE A 175 -25.16 21.56 0.36
CA ILE A 175 -26.63 21.40 0.25
C ILE A 175 -27.27 21.44 1.64
N SER A 176 -26.65 20.82 2.65
CA SER A 176 -27.16 20.87 4.02
C SER A 176 -27.16 22.28 4.62
N LEU A 177 -26.12 23.08 4.30
CA LEU A 177 -26.02 24.46 4.76
C LEU A 177 -27.07 25.35 4.08
N VAL A 178 -27.26 25.20 2.77
CA VAL A 178 -28.22 25.99 1.98
C VAL A 178 -29.66 25.62 2.35
N GLY A 179 -29.98 24.32 2.40
CA GLY A 179 -31.32 23.83 2.77
C GLY A 179 -31.61 23.87 4.27
N ARG A 180 -30.69 24.41 5.09
CA ARG A 180 -30.78 24.48 6.56
C ARG A 180 -31.15 23.12 7.19
N LEU A 181 -30.65 22.05 6.58
CA LEU A 181 -30.98 20.67 6.92
C LEU A 181 -30.25 20.30 8.23
N GLY A 182 -30.98 19.67 9.15
CA GLY A 182 -30.41 19.19 10.40
C GLY A 182 -29.34 18.11 10.19
N GLY A 183 -28.56 17.81 11.23
CA GLY A 183 -27.57 16.72 11.16
C GLY A 183 -26.20 17.13 10.62
N MET A 184 -25.92 18.43 10.49
CA MET A 184 -24.64 18.99 10.03
C MET A 184 -23.41 18.39 10.75
N ASN A 185 -23.51 18.15 12.07
CA ASN A 185 -22.41 17.54 12.83
C ASN A 185 -22.03 16.14 12.30
N HIS A 186 -23.00 15.33 11.86
CA HIS A 186 -22.73 13.99 11.34
C HIS A 186 -22.05 14.03 9.98
N ILE A 187 -22.50 14.91 9.07
CA ILE A 187 -21.92 15.04 7.72
C ILE A 187 -20.55 15.71 7.76
N CYS A 188 -20.33 16.73 8.59
CA CYS A 188 -19.01 17.35 8.76
C CYS A 188 -17.99 16.34 9.32
N ARG A 189 -18.36 15.55 10.34
CA ARG A 189 -17.47 14.48 10.85
C ARG A 189 -17.21 13.40 9.81
N ALA A 190 -18.22 13.01 9.02
CA ALA A 190 -18.04 12.05 7.93
C ALA A 190 -17.03 12.55 6.90
N PHE A 191 -17.13 13.81 6.50
CA PHE A 191 -16.21 14.45 5.58
C PHE A 191 -14.77 14.53 6.12
N ILE A 192 -14.60 14.93 7.38
CA ILE A 192 -13.26 14.98 7.99
C ILE A 192 -12.62 13.59 8.02
N LEU A 193 -13.39 12.55 8.36
CA LEU A 193 -12.88 11.17 8.36
C LEU A 193 -12.55 10.68 6.95
N SER A 194 -13.36 11.03 5.94
CA SER A 194 -13.04 10.68 4.55
C SER A 194 -11.78 11.40 4.05
N LEU A 195 -11.53 12.65 4.49
CA LEU A 195 -10.28 13.36 4.19
C LEU A 195 -9.07 12.66 4.81
N PHE A 196 -9.16 12.26 6.08
CA PHE A 196 -8.09 11.48 6.70
C PHE A 196 -7.86 10.14 5.96
N GLY A 197 -8.95 9.45 5.60
CA GLY A 197 -8.87 8.24 4.77
C GLY A 197 -8.20 8.49 3.42
N LEU A 198 -8.55 9.57 2.73
CA LEU A 198 -7.94 9.98 1.46
C LEU A 198 -6.45 10.30 1.62
N VAL A 199 -6.08 11.05 2.65
CA VAL A 199 -4.69 11.38 2.99
C VAL A 199 -3.88 10.10 3.22
N LEU A 200 -4.37 9.14 4.01
CA LEU A 200 -3.65 7.88 4.23
C LEU A 200 -3.54 7.04 2.96
N LEU A 201 -4.48 7.18 2.03
CA LEU A 201 -4.51 6.46 0.76
C LEU A 201 -3.46 6.97 -0.22
N PHE A 202 -3.10 8.26 -0.16
CA PHE A 202 -2.11 8.84 -1.07
C PHE A 202 -0.74 8.14 -0.95
N PRO A 203 -0.08 7.83 -2.09
CA PRO A 203 1.23 7.18 -2.10
C PRO A 203 2.35 8.20 -1.77
N TRP A 204 2.43 8.63 -0.51
CA TRP A 204 3.40 9.63 -0.05
C TRP A 204 4.85 9.29 -0.42
N GLN A 205 5.19 8.00 -0.48
CA GLN A 205 6.53 7.51 -0.84
C GLN A 205 6.97 7.90 -2.25
N ARG A 206 6.02 8.10 -3.17
CA ARG A 206 6.31 8.53 -4.55
C ARG A 206 6.44 10.04 -4.66
N LEU A 207 5.81 10.78 -3.74
CA LEU A 207 5.78 12.24 -3.75
C LEU A 207 6.92 12.84 -2.91
N PHE A 208 7.29 12.18 -1.81
CA PHE A 208 8.31 12.65 -0.88
C PHE A 208 9.24 11.50 -0.50
N ALA A 209 10.53 11.63 -0.82
CA ALA A 209 11.54 10.68 -0.38
C ALA A 209 11.67 10.75 1.15
N GLY A 210 11.54 9.61 1.84
CA GLY A 210 11.72 9.50 3.30
C GLY A 210 10.46 9.72 4.16
N VAL A 211 9.27 9.87 3.57
CA VAL A 211 8.02 10.04 4.33
C VAL A 211 7.29 8.70 4.53
N VAL A 212 6.49 8.64 5.60
CA VAL A 212 5.64 7.49 5.97
C VAL A 212 4.87 6.95 4.76
N ALA A 213 4.88 5.63 4.62
CA ALA A 213 4.18 4.97 3.54
C ALA A 213 2.66 5.14 3.61
N GLY A 214 2.03 5.42 2.47
CA GLY A 214 0.57 5.37 2.33
C GLY A 214 0.05 3.93 2.30
N THR A 215 -1.28 3.79 2.37
CA THR A 215 -1.98 2.49 2.26
C THR A 215 -1.83 1.87 0.87
N VAL A 216 -1.76 2.69 -0.17
CA VAL A 216 -1.54 2.22 -1.54
C VAL A 216 -0.09 1.77 -1.68
N TYR A 217 0.10 0.49 -2.02
CA TYR A 217 1.41 -0.08 -2.32
C TYR A 217 1.58 -0.25 -3.83
N THR A 218 2.83 -0.18 -4.28
CA THR A 218 3.17 -0.40 -5.69
C THR A 218 3.36 -1.89 -5.96
N PRO A 219 3.13 -2.36 -7.20
CA PRO A 219 3.34 -3.76 -7.52
C PRO A 219 4.80 -4.20 -7.30
N ALA A 220 5.77 -3.29 -7.38
CA ALA A 220 7.17 -3.55 -7.04
C ALA A 220 7.38 -3.88 -5.56
N GLU A 221 6.79 -3.07 -4.69
CA GLU A 221 6.87 -3.25 -3.24
C GLU A 221 6.24 -4.59 -2.84
N LEU A 222 5.12 -4.96 -3.47
CA LEU A 222 4.48 -6.22 -3.16
C LEU A 222 5.18 -7.40 -3.82
N LEU A 223 5.67 -7.36 -5.06
CA LEU A 223 6.14 -8.57 -5.75
C LEU A 223 7.64 -8.82 -5.53
N CYS A 224 8.45 -7.76 -5.43
CA CYS A 224 9.90 -7.87 -5.32
C CYS A 224 10.39 -7.98 -3.87
N THR A 225 9.69 -7.40 -2.91
CA THR A 225 10.12 -7.41 -1.50
C THR A 225 9.81 -8.77 -0.90
N ALA A 226 10.82 -9.62 -0.67
CA ALA A 226 10.60 -10.89 0.02
C ALA A 226 9.86 -10.67 1.35
N ALA A 227 8.93 -11.55 1.70
CA ALA A 227 8.30 -11.51 3.01
C ALA A 227 9.40 -11.69 4.08
N PRO A 228 9.34 -10.94 5.20
CA PRO A 228 10.37 -11.03 6.23
C PRO A 228 10.48 -12.46 6.75
N THR A 229 11.70 -12.99 6.80
CA THR A 229 11.98 -14.33 7.33
C THR A 229 12.23 -14.27 8.83
N ALA A 230 12.26 -15.43 9.51
CA ALA A 230 12.51 -15.50 10.94
C ALA A 230 13.91 -15.01 11.36
N GLU A 231 14.80 -14.79 10.40
CA GLU A 231 16.16 -14.27 10.61
C GLU A 231 16.23 -12.73 10.52
N ASP A 232 15.18 -12.08 10.05
CA ASP A 232 15.13 -10.62 9.95
C ASP A 232 14.91 -9.96 11.31
N THR A 233 15.35 -8.71 11.43
CA THR A 233 15.14 -7.91 12.65
C THR A 233 13.64 -7.74 12.92
N VAL A 234 13.20 -8.03 14.15
CA VAL A 234 11.79 -7.91 14.60
C VAL A 234 11.18 -6.55 14.22
N VAL A 235 11.97 -5.48 14.30
CA VAL A 235 11.54 -4.12 13.94
C VAL A 235 11.12 -4.04 12.46
N SER A 236 11.89 -4.64 11.54
CA SER A 236 11.57 -4.68 10.11
C SER A 236 10.26 -5.44 9.86
N GLN A 237 10.11 -6.59 10.50
CA GLN A 237 8.90 -7.41 10.40
C GLN A 237 7.66 -6.66 10.90
N VAL A 238 7.76 -5.99 12.06
CA VAL A 238 6.68 -5.17 12.61
C VAL A 238 6.32 -4.02 11.68
N LEU A 239 7.30 -3.27 11.15
CA LEU A 239 7.07 -2.16 10.23
C LEU A 239 6.42 -2.62 8.93
N TRP A 240 6.77 -3.80 8.43
CA TRP A 240 6.17 -4.40 7.25
C TRP A 240 4.68 -4.69 7.47
N TYR A 241 4.32 -5.45 8.50
CA TYR A 241 2.90 -5.75 8.78
C TYR A 241 2.10 -4.50 9.20
N LEU A 242 2.72 -3.56 9.92
CA LEU A 242 2.10 -2.28 10.26
C LEU A 242 1.67 -1.54 8.99
N ARG A 243 2.52 -1.52 7.97
CA ARG A 243 2.20 -0.87 6.70
C ARG A 243 1.13 -1.63 5.92
N PHE A 244 1.30 -2.93 5.70
CA PHE A 244 0.42 -3.66 4.77
C PHE A 244 -0.93 -4.04 5.39
N LEU A 245 -1.00 -4.34 6.69
CA LEU A 245 -2.24 -4.75 7.35
C LEU A 245 -2.86 -3.62 8.17
N VAL A 246 -2.08 -2.95 9.00
CA VAL A 246 -2.63 -1.99 9.96
C VAL A 246 -3.07 -0.71 9.27
N LEU A 247 -2.26 -0.12 8.37
CA LEU A 247 -2.69 1.06 7.62
C LEU A 247 -3.88 0.77 6.70
N TRP A 248 -3.91 -0.41 6.08
CA TRP A 248 -5.07 -0.85 5.30
C TRP A 248 -6.33 -0.91 6.14
N LEU A 249 -6.26 -1.54 7.32
CA LEU A 249 -7.40 -1.67 8.22
C LEU A 249 -7.87 -0.30 8.73
N ILE A 250 -6.94 0.58 9.10
CA ILE A 250 -7.26 1.94 9.53
C ILE A 250 -7.98 2.71 8.42
N THR A 251 -7.46 2.68 7.19
CA THR A 251 -8.07 3.35 6.04
C THR A 251 -9.47 2.80 5.76
N LEU A 252 -9.65 1.48 5.79
CA LEU A 252 -10.95 0.84 5.64
C LEU A 252 -11.92 1.30 6.74
N LEU A 253 -11.49 1.30 8.01
CA LEU A 253 -12.32 1.75 9.13
C LEU A 253 -12.72 3.22 9.00
N LEU A 254 -11.81 4.09 8.54
CA LEU A 254 -12.11 5.51 8.31
C LEU A 254 -13.20 5.69 7.25
N PHE A 255 -13.12 4.98 6.12
CA PHE A 255 -14.16 5.03 5.10
C PHE A 255 -15.49 4.43 5.58
N VAL A 256 -15.46 3.31 6.30
CA VAL A 256 -16.67 2.70 6.90
C VAL A 256 -17.32 3.67 7.88
N PHE A 257 -16.54 4.28 8.77
CA PHE A 257 -17.03 5.26 9.74
C PHE A 257 -17.53 6.55 9.09
N ALA A 258 -16.89 7.01 8.01
CA ALA A 258 -17.40 8.12 7.20
C ALA A 258 -18.75 7.75 6.59
N GLN A 259 -18.87 6.55 6.02
CA GLN A 259 -20.09 6.07 5.39
C GLN A 259 -21.25 5.89 6.37
N VAL A 260 -21.02 5.26 7.52
CA VAL A 260 -22.03 5.09 8.57
C VAL A 260 -22.53 6.45 9.06
N ARG A 261 -21.64 7.42 9.27
CA ARG A 261 -22.04 8.77 9.70
C ARG A 261 -22.78 9.53 8.60
N SER A 262 -22.37 9.38 7.34
CA SER A 262 -23.08 9.95 6.19
C SER A 262 -24.48 9.33 6.02
N ALA A 263 -24.64 8.03 6.30
CA ALA A 263 -25.96 7.39 6.31
C ALA A 263 -26.85 7.91 7.46
N ARG A 264 -26.28 8.14 8.64
CA ARG A 264 -27.00 8.75 9.78
C ARG A 264 -27.45 10.17 9.49
N TRP A 265 -26.64 10.96 8.77
CA TRP A 265 -27.05 12.28 8.28
C TRP A 265 -28.27 12.18 7.38
N ALA A 266 -28.24 11.32 6.35
CA ALA A 266 -29.39 11.16 5.44
C ALA A 266 -30.67 10.74 6.20
N GLY A 267 -30.56 9.82 7.15
CA GLY A 267 -31.68 9.42 7.99
C GLY A 267 -32.17 10.52 8.96
N ALA A 268 -31.30 11.43 9.40
CA ALA A 268 -31.70 12.59 10.21
C ALA A 268 -32.43 13.65 9.37
N THR A 269 -31.96 13.88 8.13
CA THR A 269 -32.59 14.78 7.17
C THR A 269 -34.00 14.31 6.81
N LEU A 270 -34.16 13.03 6.47
CA LEU A 270 -35.45 12.44 6.08
C LEU A 270 -36.47 12.44 7.23
N ARG A 271 -36.04 12.13 8.47
CA ARG A 271 -36.91 12.19 9.65
C ARG A 271 -37.42 13.60 9.95
N ARG A 272 -36.60 14.63 9.77
CA ARG A 272 -37.04 16.02 9.95
C ARG A 272 -38.07 16.47 8.92
N LEU A 273 -38.13 15.80 7.77
CA LEU A 273 -39.02 16.12 6.67
C LEU A 273 -40.29 15.25 6.69
N GLY A 274 -40.49 14.42 7.72
CA GLY A 274 -41.69 13.58 7.88
C GLY A 274 -41.81 12.43 6.88
N LEU A 275 -40.81 12.22 6.03
CA LEU A 275 -40.81 11.18 4.98
C LEU A 275 -40.53 9.77 5.52
N ILE A 276 -39.93 9.68 6.71
CA ILE A 276 -39.66 8.41 7.39
C ILE A 276 -40.16 8.58 8.83
N HIS A 277 -41.19 7.81 9.20
CA HIS A 277 -41.62 7.62 10.58
C HIS A 277 -40.72 6.62 11.28
#